data_AF-V6JM36-F1
#
_entry.id   AF-V6JM36-F1
#
_cell.length_a   1.000
_cell.length_b   1.000
_cell.length_c   1.000
_cell.angle_alpha   90.00
_cell.angle_beta   90.00
_cell.angle_gamma   90.00
#
_symmetry.space_group_name_H-M   'P 1'
#
loop_
_entity.id
_entity.type
_entity.pdbx_description
1 polymer ?
#
loop_
_entity_poly.entity_id
_entity_poly.type
_entity_poly.pdbx_seq_one_letter_code
_entity_poly.pdbx_strand_id
1 'polypeptide(L)'
;MFDDLPPDLERLHTLRVWHAMWLARIDGKIEQLLQRQAEQEQGRRAKPQPPEWIVELGIGVGRPPVQVHQGSCYMAGKRRRPVGREEARHLLTGGTSPCSHCRPDIGLGITG
;
A
#
# COMPACT_ATOMS: atom_id res chain seq x y z
N MET A 1 46.59 30.34 5.65
CA MET A 1 45.20 30.11 5.21
C MET A 1 45.32 29.92 3.71
N PHE A 2 45.13 28.69 3.22
CA PHE A 2 45.11 28.47 1.78
C PHE A 2 43.78 29.02 1.29
N ASP A 3 43.85 29.99 0.37
CA ASP A 3 42.68 30.47 -0.33
C ASP A 3 42.44 29.51 -1.49
N ASP A 4 41.41 28.66 -1.36
CA ASP A 4 41.01 27.71 -2.41
C ASP A 4 40.32 28.41 -3.58
N LEU A 5 40.16 29.74 -3.49
CA LEU A 5 39.57 30.56 -4.53
C LEU A 5 40.64 31.20 -5.42
N PRO A 6 40.33 31.36 -6.72
CA PRO A 6 41.21 32.07 -7.62
C PRO A 6 41.28 33.57 -7.29
N PRO A 7 42.43 34.22 -7.51
CA PRO A 7 42.61 35.62 -7.15
C PRO A 7 41.95 36.60 -8.14
N ASP A 8 41.50 36.13 -9.31
CA ASP A 8 40.94 36.97 -10.37
C ASP A 8 39.40 37.06 -10.31
N LEU A 9 38.89 38.28 -10.50
CA LEU A 9 37.47 38.60 -10.34
C LEU A 9 36.57 37.88 -11.35
N GLU A 10 37.06 37.64 -12.57
CA GLU A 10 36.32 36.98 -13.64
C GLU A 10 36.03 35.50 -13.30
N ARG A 11 37.04 34.76 -12.82
CA ARG A 11 36.84 33.37 -12.37
C ARG A 11 35.96 33.31 -11.14
N LEU A 12 36.07 34.25 -10.20
CA LEU A 12 35.16 34.31 -9.05
C LEU A 12 33.71 34.52 -9.46
N HIS A 13 33.44 35.41 -10.42
CA HIS A 13 32.08 35.61 -10.96
C HIS A 13 31.56 34.34 -11.65
N THR A 14 32.41 33.68 -12.43
CA THR A 14 32.06 32.43 -13.11
C THR A 14 31.69 31.34 -12.11
N LEU A 15 32.53 31.12 -11.08
CA LEU A 15 32.25 30.18 -10.00
C LEU A 15 30.95 30.52 -9.30
N ARG A 16 30.72 31.79 -8.97
CA ARG A 16 29.48 32.23 -8.31
C ARG A 16 28.24 31.86 -9.12
N VAL A 17 28.23 32.17 -10.42
CA VAL A 17 27.09 31.83 -11.30
C VAL A 17 26.91 30.32 -11.40
N TRP A 18 28.01 29.59 -11.55
CA TRP A 18 27.96 28.14 -11.68
C TRP A 18 27.45 27.45 -10.40
N HIS A 19 27.95 27.86 -9.23
CA HIS A 19 27.47 27.37 -7.95
C HIS A 19 26.01 27.72 -7.72
N ALA A 20 25.56 28.94 -8.05
CA ALA A 20 24.16 29.32 -7.95
C ALA A 20 23.25 28.43 -8.81
N MET A 21 23.66 28.13 -10.05
CA MET A 21 22.93 27.20 -10.92
C MET A 21 22.86 25.79 -10.32
N TRP A 22 23.97 25.28 -9.77
CA TRP A 22 24.01 23.96 -9.16
C TRP A 22 23.18 23.87 -7.89
N LEU A 23 23.24 24.88 -7.03
CA LEU A 23 22.42 24.96 -5.82
C LEU A 23 20.93 24.91 -6.20
N ALA A 24 20.50 25.75 -7.14
CA ALA A 24 19.11 25.72 -7.62
C ALA A 24 18.67 24.35 -8.15
N ARG A 25 19.57 23.64 -8.85
CA ARG A 25 19.29 22.28 -9.34
C ARG A 25 19.20 21.26 -8.21
N ILE A 26 20.07 21.37 -7.21
CA ILE A 26 20.07 20.50 -6.02
C ILE A 26 18.80 20.72 -5.21
N ASP A 27 18.43 21.98 -4.96
CA ASP A 27 17.23 22.34 -4.22
C ASP A 27 15.97 21.80 -4.90
N GLY A 28 15.85 21.99 -6.22
CA GLY A 28 14.75 21.41 -6.98
C GLY A 28 14.70 19.88 -6.93
N LYS A 29 15.86 19.21 -6.82
CA LYS A 29 15.90 17.75 -6.63
C LYS A 29 15.46 17.34 -5.23
N ILE A 30 15.84 18.10 -4.21
CA ILE A 30 15.43 17.87 -2.81
C ILE A 30 13.91 17.99 -2.71
N GLU A 31 13.31 19.05 -3.24
CA GLU A 31 11.86 19.26 -3.23
C GLU A 31 11.10 18.10 -3.90
N GLN A 32 11.55 17.66 -5.08
CA GLN A 32 10.95 16.50 -5.76
C GLN A 32 11.02 15.21 -4.96
N LEU A 33 12.10 15.00 -4.19
CA LEU A 33 12.26 13.81 -3.36
C LEU A 33 11.39 13.90 -2.11
N LEU A 34 11.33 15.07 -1.46
CA LEU A 34 10.45 15.32 -0.32
C LEU A 34 8.99 15.12 -0.70
N GLN A 35 8.56 15.62 -1.86
CA GLN A 35 7.20 15.42 -2.37
C GLN A 35 6.88 13.92 -2.54
N ARG A 36 7.78 13.16 -3.16
CA ARG A 36 7.60 11.70 -3.31
C ARG A 36 7.53 10.98 -1.96
N GLN A 37 8.36 11.38 -1.00
CA GLN A 37 8.32 10.80 0.34
C GLN A 37 6.99 11.11 1.04
N ALA A 38 6.50 12.34 0.92
CA ALA A 38 5.20 12.74 1.46
C ALA A 38 4.06 11.94 0.82
N GLU A 39 4.06 11.75 -0.50
CA GLU A 39 3.08 10.92 -1.21
C GLU A 39 3.13 9.45 -0.78
N GLN A 40 4.33 8.88 -0.58
CA GLN A 40 4.49 7.52 -0.08
C GLN A 40 3.97 7.37 1.35
N GLU A 41 4.28 8.32 2.21
CA GLU A 41 3.80 8.33 3.60
C GLU A 41 2.27 8.51 3.66
N GLN A 42 1.72 9.41 2.84
CA GLN A 42 0.27 9.56 2.68
C GLN A 42 -0.35 8.26 2.17
N GLY A 43 0.23 7.61 1.16
CA GLY A 43 -0.23 6.33 0.64
C GLY A 43 -0.18 5.20 1.68
N ARG A 44 0.81 5.21 2.58
CA ARG A 44 0.87 4.27 3.72
C ARG A 44 -0.23 4.54 4.74
N ARG A 45 -0.45 5.81 5.11
CA ARG A 45 -1.50 6.21 6.07
C ARG A 45 -2.91 6.02 5.53
N ALA A 46 -3.11 6.32 4.25
CA ALA A 46 -4.38 6.19 3.56
C ALA A 46 -4.66 4.76 3.07
N LYS A 47 -3.73 3.82 3.28
CA LYS A 47 -3.93 2.42 2.89
C LYS A 47 -5.18 1.89 3.62
N PRO A 48 -6.22 1.44 2.90
CA PRO A 48 -7.37 0.85 3.54
C PRO A 48 -6.93 -0.31 4.42
N GLN A 49 -7.52 -0.42 5.61
CA GLN A 49 -7.30 -1.60 6.43
C GLN A 49 -7.66 -2.84 5.59
N PRO A 50 -6.82 -3.88 5.60
CA PRO A 50 -7.18 -5.11 4.92
C PRO A 50 -8.55 -5.58 5.43
N PRO A 51 -9.43 -6.08 4.55
CA PRO A 51 -10.74 -6.53 4.98
C PRO A 51 -10.57 -7.62 6.03
N GLU A 52 -11.38 -7.61 7.08
CA GLU A 52 -11.32 -8.66 8.11
C GLU A 52 -11.73 -10.02 7.54
N TRP A 53 -12.62 -10.01 6.53
CA TRP A 53 -13.21 -11.20 5.93
C TRP A 53 -13.23 -11.09 4.42
N ILE A 54 -13.00 -12.23 3.77
CA ILE A 54 -13.08 -12.36 2.31
C ILE A 54 -13.91 -13.59 1.96
N VAL A 55 -14.56 -13.55 0.81
CA VAL A 55 -15.20 -14.70 0.19
C VAL A 55 -14.45 -15.07 -1.09
N GLU A 56 -14.04 -16.32 -1.18
CA GLU A 56 -13.50 -16.93 -2.39
C GLU A 56 -14.66 -17.31 -3.33
N LEU A 57 -14.48 -17.02 -4.61
CA LEU A 57 -15.48 -17.17 -5.64
C LEU A 57 -15.06 -18.26 -6.64
N GLY A 58 -16.04 -19.07 -7.02
CA GLY A 58 -15.89 -20.14 -7.99
C GLY A 58 -15.79 -19.64 -9.43
N ILE A 59 -15.69 -20.62 -10.33
CA ILE A 59 -15.71 -20.39 -11.77
C ILE A 59 -17.16 -20.49 -12.27
N GLY A 60 -17.57 -19.61 -13.17
CA GLY A 60 -18.89 -19.63 -13.80
C GLY A 60 -19.64 -18.30 -13.74
N VAL A 61 -20.82 -18.28 -14.37
CA VAL A 61 -21.73 -17.12 -14.35
C VAL A 61 -22.18 -16.86 -12.92
N GLY A 62 -22.18 -15.59 -12.51
CA GLY A 62 -22.52 -15.19 -11.15
C GLY A 62 -21.42 -15.44 -10.10
N ARG A 63 -20.31 -16.10 -10.46
CA ARG A 63 -19.13 -16.32 -9.60
C ARG A 63 -19.53 -16.76 -8.18
N PRO A 64 -20.13 -17.95 -8.02
CA PRO A 64 -20.75 -18.35 -6.75
C PRO A 64 -19.73 -18.37 -5.60
N PRO A 65 -20.14 -18.00 -4.37
CA PRO A 65 -19.33 -18.18 -3.17
C PRO A 65 -18.92 -19.64 -2.98
N VAL A 66 -17.63 -19.89 -2.74
CA VAL A 66 -17.09 -21.24 -2.51
C VAL A 66 -16.65 -21.39 -1.07
N GLN A 67 -15.91 -20.43 -0.55
CA GLN A 67 -15.34 -20.52 0.80
C GLN A 67 -15.20 -19.13 1.41
N VAL A 68 -15.48 -19.01 2.71
CA VAL A 68 -15.23 -17.79 3.49
C VAL A 68 -13.87 -17.92 4.16
N HIS A 69 -13.14 -16.81 4.30
CA HIS A 69 -11.84 -16.75 4.98
C HIS A 69 -11.71 -15.47 5.81
N GLN A 70 -10.77 -15.48 6.76
CA GLN A 70 -10.18 -14.24 7.28
C GLN A 70 -9.44 -13.53 6.14
N GLY A 71 -9.48 -12.20 6.08
CA GLY A 71 -8.97 -11.47 4.92
C GLY A 71 -7.46 -11.50 4.73
N SER A 72 -6.71 -11.90 5.75
CA SER A 72 -5.26 -12.17 5.67
C SER A 72 -4.92 -13.63 5.32
N CYS A 73 -5.91 -14.49 5.07
CA CYS A 73 -5.67 -15.91 4.79
C CYS A 73 -4.88 -16.11 3.49
N TYR A 74 -3.67 -16.66 3.60
CA TYR A 74 -2.81 -16.92 2.45
C TYR A 74 -3.27 -18.09 1.59
N MET A 75 -4.11 -18.99 2.15
CA MET A 75 -4.70 -20.12 1.42
C MET A 75 -5.90 -19.72 0.54
N ALA A 76 -6.42 -18.49 0.70
CA ALA A 76 -7.54 -18.03 -0.10
C ALA A 76 -7.14 -17.83 -1.57
N GLY A 77 -7.97 -18.36 -2.46
CA GLY A 77 -7.78 -18.26 -3.91
C GLY A 77 -7.74 -16.83 -4.42
N LYS A 78 -7.23 -16.67 -5.65
CA LYS A 78 -7.07 -15.35 -6.29
C LYS A 78 -8.41 -14.67 -6.62
N ARG A 79 -9.48 -15.46 -6.85
CA ARG A 79 -10.82 -14.95 -7.15
C ARG A 79 -11.55 -14.72 -5.83
N ARG A 80 -11.37 -13.54 -5.26
CA ARG A 80 -11.94 -13.20 -3.96
C ARG A 80 -12.42 -11.76 -3.94
N ARG A 81 -13.34 -11.47 -3.04
CA ARG A 81 -13.77 -10.11 -2.73
C ARG A 81 -13.87 -9.90 -1.21
N PRO A 82 -13.68 -8.67 -0.73
CA PRO A 82 -13.97 -8.32 0.66
C PRO A 82 -15.46 -8.51 0.96
N VAL A 83 -15.77 -8.92 2.19
CA VAL A 83 -17.11 -8.99 2.75
C VAL A 83 -17.12 -8.40 4.15
N GLY A 84 -18.24 -7.80 4.54
CA GLY A 84 -18.46 -7.38 5.92
C GLY A 84 -18.69 -8.57 6.85
N ARG A 85 -18.60 -8.33 8.17
CA ARG A 85 -18.84 -9.37 9.19
C ARG A 85 -20.20 -10.05 9.04
N GLU A 86 -21.27 -9.27 8.88
CA GLU A 86 -22.63 -9.81 8.75
C GLU A 86 -22.82 -10.61 7.44
N GLU A 87 -22.27 -10.12 6.34
CA GLU A 87 -22.32 -10.86 5.07
C GLU A 87 -21.54 -12.18 5.16
N ALA A 88 -20.36 -12.17 5.79
CA ALA A 88 -19.60 -13.39 6.06
C ALA A 88 -20.39 -14.39 6.92
N ARG A 89 -21.09 -13.89 7.95
CA ARG A 89 -21.98 -14.71 8.77
C ARG A 89 -23.11 -15.33 7.96
N HIS A 90 -23.79 -14.50 7.17
CA HIS A 90 -24.90 -14.93 6.31
C HIS A 90 -24.46 -16.00 5.31
N LEU A 91 -23.29 -15.84 4.70
CA LEU A 91 -22.73 -16.82 3.77
C LEU A 91 -22.48 -18.17 4.44
N LEU A 92 -21.89 -18.18 5.63
CA LEU A 92 -21.63 -19.39 6.39
C LEU A 92 -22.92 -20.08 6.83
N THR A 93 -23.88 -19.33 7.38
CA THR A 93 -25.20 -19.89 7.76
C THR A 93 -26.00 -20.35 6.55
N GLY A 94 -25.75 -19.77 5.37
CA GLY A 94 -26.33 -20.16 4.08
C GLY A 94 -25.65 -21.36 3.42
N GLY A 95 -24.69 -22.01 4.10
CA GLY A 95 -24.05 -23.24 3.63
C GLY A 95 -22.74 -23.06 2.87
N THR A 96 -22.22 -21.83 2.77
CA THR A 96 -20.86 -21.61 2.22
C THR A 96 -19.83 -22.19 3.19
N SER A 97 -18.84 -22.92 2.67
CA SER A 97 -17.83 -23.58 3.52
C SER A 97 -16.95 -22.54 4.24
N PRO A 98 -16.64 -22.73 5.54
CA PRO A 98 -15.55 -22.00 6.18
C PRO A 98 -14.20 -22.59 5.78
N CYS A 99 -13.19 -21.74 5.58
CA CYS A 99 -11.83 -22.21 5.37
C CYS A 99 -11.31 -22.97 6.60
N SER A 100 -10.91 -24.23 6.40
CA SER A 100 -10.37 -25.08 7.45
C SER A 100 -9.05 -24.54 8.03
N HIS A 101 -8.29 -23.76 7.26
CA HIS A 101 -7.00 -23.21 7.69
C HIS A 101 -7.15 -22.00 8.61
N CYS A 102 -7.93 -20.98 8.22
CA CYS A 102 -8.08 -19.76 9.03
C CYS A 102 -9.32 -19.77 9.93
N ARG A 103 -10.15 -20.80 9.87
CA ARG A 103 -11.32 -21.02 10.74
C ARG A 103 -12.16 -19.76 10.98
N PRO A 104 -12.70 -19.14 9.91
CA PRO A 104 -13.44 -17.89 10.04
C PRO A 104 -14.76 -18.06 10.81
N ASP A 105 -15.32 -19.27 10.81
CA ASP A 105 -16.45 -19.70 11.64
C ASP A 105 -16.23 -19.38 13.12
N ILE A 106 -15.05 -19.72 13.65
CA ILE A 106 -14.68 -19.46 15.05
C ILE A 106 -14.60 -17.96 15.31
N GLY A 107 -13.89 -17.22 14.44
CA GLY A 107 -13.73 -15.77 14.61
C GLY A 107 -15.04 -14.99 14.43
N LEU A 108 -15.99 -15.55 13.68
CA LEU A 108 -17.33 -15.00 13.51
C LEU A 108 -18.31 -15.46 14.59
N GLY A 109 -17.93 -16.37 15.49
CA GLY A 109 -18.81 -16.91 16.53
C GLY A 109 -19.96 -17.74 15.96
N ILE A 110 -19.73 -18.42 14.83
CA ILE A 110 -20.66 -19.36 14.22
C ILE A 110 -20.13 -20.76 14.54
N THR A 111 -20.35 -21.18 15.77
CA THR A 111 -20.16 -22.58 16.16
C THR A 111 -21.34 -23.38 15.62
N GLY A 112 -21.08 -24.25 14.64
CA GLY A 112 -21.92 -25.41 14.33
C GLY A 112 -21.44 -26.61 15.13
#